data_AF-A0A2E4B8C7-F1
#
_entry.id   AF-A0A2E4B8C7-F1
#
_cell.length_a   1.000
_cell.length_b   1.000
_cell.length_c   1.000
_cell.angle_alpha   90.00
_cell.angle_beta   90.00
_cell.angle_gamma   90.00
#
_symmetry.space_group_name_H-M   'P 1'
#
loop_
_entity.id
_entity.type
_entity.pdbx_description
1 polymer ?
#
loop_
_entity_poly.entity_id
_entity_poly.type
_entity_poly.pdbx_seq_one_letter_code
_entity_poly.pdbx_strand_id
1 'polypeptide(L)'
;MADMTVEDWGELASMVDGPKRNGPIVLQFGSQACVLCPEASQRLHKLMTTHHFEWHYMDATLSQLAEELEVTKLPAIAVIHSADRYTVYQQLRDDDVDKAIASECQPRFVLDADF
;
A
#
# COMPACT_ATOMS: atom_id res chain seq x y z
N MET A 1 6.55 9.88 17.42
CA MET A 1 5.63 10.04 16.28
C MET A 1 4.75 8.82 16.33
N ALA A 2 3.43 8.99 16.51
CA ALA A 2 2.54 7.84 16.67
C ALA A 2 2.55 7.03 15.37
N ASP A 3 2.97 5.77 15.45
CA ASP A 3 2.69 4.77 14.42
C ASP A 3 1.16 4.63 14.39
N MET A 4 0.50 5.27 13.43
CA MET A 4 -0.91 5.00 13.15
C MET A 4 -0.97 3.66 12.44
N THR A 5 -1.19 2.61 13.22
CA THR A 5 -1.47 1.27 12.73
C THR A 5 -2.92 1.23 12.29
N VAL A 6 -3.18 1.10 10.99
CA VAL A 6 -4.54 0.89 10.49
C VAL A 6 -4.98 -0.52 10.89
N GLU A 7 -5.81 -0.65 11.92
CA GLU A 7 -6.17 -1.98 12.45
C GLU A 7 -7.46 -2.55 11.86
N ASP A 8 -8.37 -1.69 11.38
CA ASP A 8 -9.69 -2.09 10.86
C ASP A 8 -10.27 -1.13 9.80
N TRP A 9 -11.37 -1.54 9.14
CA TRP A 9 -12.04 -0.74 8.09
C TRP A 9 -12.60 0.59 8.59
N GLY A 10 -12.98 0.72 9.86
CA GLY A 10 -13.50 1.97 10.42
C GLY A 10 -12.43 3.06 10.47
N GLU A 11 -11.21 2.69 10.85
CA GLU A 11 -10.05 3.59 10.79
C GLU A 11 -9.67 3.89 9.33
N LEU A 12 -9.60 2.85 8.48
CA LEU A 12 -9.32 3.01 7.05
C LEU A 12 -10.33 3.93 6.37
N ALA A 13 -11.64 3.75 6.64
CA ALA A 13 -12.74 4.57 6.11
C ALA A 13 -12.55 6.04 6.49
N SER A 14 -12.21 6.29 7.76
CA SER A 14 -11.95 7.64 8.25
C SER A 14 -10.74 8.30 7.56
N MET A 15 -9.72 7.51 7.21
CA MET A 15 -8.55 7.99 6.48
C MET A 15 -8.83 8.22 4.99
N VAL A 16 -9.64 7.37 4.35
CA VAL A 16 -9.94 7.50 2.92
C VAL A 16 -11.02 8.53 2.61
N ASP A 17 -11.98 8.76 3.50
CA ASP A 17 -13.06 9.73 3.28
C ASP A 17 -12.69 11.16 3.71
N GLY A 18 -11.53 11.33 4.35
CA GLY A 18 -10.96 12.63 4.68
C GLY A 18 -10.36 13.37 3.47
N PRO A 19 -10.04 14.68 3.59
CA PRO A 19 -9.35 15.42 2.54
C PRO A 19 -7.96 14.83 2.26
N LYS A 20 -7.84 14.04 1.20
CA LYS A 20 -6.60 13.35 0.82
C LYS A 20 -5.56 14.36 0.32
N ARG A 21 -4.48 14.54 1.08
CA ARG A 21 -3.29 15.29 0.63
C ARG A 21 -2.29 14.42 -0.13
N ASN A 22 -2.31 13.10 0.09
CA ASN A 22 -1.23 12.20 -0.31
C ASN A 22 -1.64 11.09 -1.30
N GLY A 23 -2.87 11.07 -1.83
CA GLY A 23 -3.32 10.03 -2.77
C GLY A 23 -3.95 8.79 -2.10
N PRO A 24 -4.11 7.65 -2.80
CA PRO A 24 -4.66 6.42 -2.22
C PRO A 24 -3.80 5.86 -1.07
N ILE A 25 -4.40 4.99 -0.26
CA ILE A 25 -3.71 4.26 0.80
C ILE A 25 -3.26 2.91 0.23
N VAL A 26 -2.00 2.55 0.42
CA VAL A 26 -1.43 1.27 0.04
C VAL A 26 -1.16 0.48 1.31
N LEU A 27 -1.91 -0.60 1.49
CA LEU A 27 -1.67 -1.56 2.55
C LEU A 27 -0.77 -2.67 1.99
N GLN A 28 0.40 -2.88 2.58
CA GLN A 28 1.22 -4.05 2.28
C GLN A 28 0.92 -5.15 3.29
N PHE A 29 0.55 -6.32 2.81
CA PHE A 29 0.42 -7.53 3.60
C PHE A 29 1.67 -8.39 3.44
N GLY A 30 2.32 -8.69 4.55
CA GLY A 30 3.51 -9.52 4.62
C GLY A 30 3.55 -10.41 5.85
N SER A 31 4.63 -11.18 6.00
CA SER A 31 4.92 -11.95 7.21
C SER A 31 6.41 -12.21 7.32
N GLN A 32 6.88 -12.60 8.50
CA GLN A 32 8.30 -12.95 8.70
C GLN A 32 8.74 -14.17 7.87
N ALA A 33 7.81 -15.05 7.49
CA ALA A 33 8.10 -16.23 6.68
C ALA A 33 8.17 -15.92 5.16
N CYS A 34 7.76 -14.71 4.75
CA CYS A 34 7.70 -14.31 3.35
C CYS A 34 9.05 -13.79 2.84
N VAL A 35 9.71 -14.59 2.01
CA VAL A 35 11.06 -14.28 1.47
C VAL A 35 11.07 -13.02 0.59
N LEU A 36 10.00 -12.75 -0.16
CA LEU A 36 9.93 -11.63 -1.11
C LEU A 36 9.37 -10.33 -0.49
N CYS A 37 8.83 -10.40 0.73
CA CYS A 37 8.22 -9.24 1.38
C CYS A 37 9.21 -8.09 1.65
N PRO A 38 10.47 -8.33 2.05
CA PRO A 38 11.46 -7.25 2.19
C PRO A 38 11.72 -6.50 0.88
N GLU A 39 11.78 -7.19 -0.26
CA GLU A 39 11.96 -6.55 -1.57
C GLU A 39 10.76 -5.67 -1.93
N ALA A 40 9.54 -6.18 -1.73
CA ALA A 40 8.31 -5.41 -1.96
C ALA A 40 8.26 -4.14 -1.11
N SER A 41 8.64 -4.22 0.18
CA SER A 41 8.72 -3.07 1.07
C SER A 41 9.75 -2.03 0.61
N GLN A 42 10.93 -2.46 0.16
CA GLN A 42 11.94 -1.55 -0.38
C GLN A 42 11.45 -0.83 -1.65
N ARG A 43 10.75 -1.54 -2.53
CA ARG A 43 10.16 -0.94 -3.74
C ARG A 43 9.08 0.09 -3.40
N LEU A 44 8.15 -0.23 -2.50
CA LEU A 44 7.13 0.71 -2.02
C LEU A 44 7.77 1.97 -1.42
N HIS A 45 8.77 1.80 -0.56
CA HIS A 45 9.49 2.93 0.03
C HIS A 45 10.11 3.85 -1.02
N LYS A 46 10.74 3.29 -2.07
CA LYS A 46 11.27 4.07 -3.18
C LYS A 46 10.16 4.80 -3.95
N LEU A 47 9.05 4.12 -4.24
CA LEU A 47 7.95 4.68 -5.02
C LEU A 47 7.23 5.83 -4.33
N MET A 48 7.26 5.91 -2.99
CA MET A 48 6.73 7.07 -2.25
C MET A 48 7.40 8.39 -2.64
N THR A 49 8.61 8.37 -3.19
CA THR A 49 9.32 9.57 -3.66
C THR A 49 8.80 10.06 -5.01
N THR A 50 8.23 9.17 -5.82
CA THR A 50 7.81 9.43 -7.21
C THR A 50 6.30 9.38 -7.42
N HIS A 51 5.53 8.87 -6.46
CA HIS A 51 4.07 8.73 -6.55
C HIS A 51 3.38 9.24 -5.29
N HIS A 52 2.15 9.71 -5.44
CA HIS A 52 1.29 10.11 -4.34
C HIS A 52 0.53 8.88 -3.81
N PHE A 53 1.00 8.34 -2.70
CA PHE A 53 0.25 7.41 -1.85
C PHE A 53 0.77 7.45 -0.41
N GLU A 54 -0.04 6.95 0.51
CA GLU A 54 0.35 6.62 1.89
C GLU A 54 0.57 5.11 1.99
N TRP A 55 1.58 4.65 2.75
CA TRP A 55 1.90 3.23 2.85
C TRP A 55 1.88 2.77 4.30
N HIS A 56 1.15 1.69 4.56
CA HIS A 56 1.15 0.97 5.83
C HIS A 56 1.51 -0.49 5.62
N TYR A 57 2.32 -1.03 6.52
CA TYR A 57 2.62 -2.45 6.57
C TYR A 57 1.71 -3.16 7.56
N MET A 58 1.23 -4.35 7.20
CA MET A 58 0.43 -5.21 8.05
C MET A 58 0.97 -6.64 8.02
N ASP A 59 1.04 -7.28 9.19
CA ASP A 59 1.29 -8.72 9.26
C ASP A 59 0.01 -9.47 8.87
N ALA A 60 0.06 -10.17 7.74
CA ALA A 60 -1.07 -10.90 7.19
C ALA A 60 -1.56 -12.04 8.09
N THR A 61 -0.75 -12.49 9.05
CA THR A 61 -1.14 -13.57 9.99
C THR A 61 -1.95 -13.05 11.18
N LEU A 62 -1.93 -11.74 11.41
CA LEU A 62 -2.62 -11.09 12.54
C LEU A 62 -3.69 -10.10 12.09
N SER A 63 -3.67 -9.71 10.81
CA SER A 63 -4.55 -8.68 10.26
C SER A 63 -5.92 -9.25 9.87
N GLN A 64 -6.97 -8.74 10.51
CA GLN A 64 -8.36 -9.01 10.09
C GLN A 64 -8.62 -8.49 8.67
N LEU A 65 -8.05 -7.33 8.31
CA LEU A 65 -8.13 -6.79 6.95
C LEU A 65 -7.55 -7.74 5.90
N ALA A 66 -6.50 -8.49 6.22
CA ALA A 66 -5.96 -9.49 5.30
C ALA A 66 -6.96 -10.62 5.03
N GLU A 67 -7.72 -11.06 6.04
CA GLU A 67 -8.77 -12.06 5.89
C GLU A 67 -9.94 -11.53 5.06
N GLU A 68 -10.42 -10.32 5.37
CA GLU A 68 -11.56 -9.69 4.70
C GLU A 68 -11.27 -9.31 3.23
N LEU A 69 -10.02 -8.97 2.92
CA LEU A 69 -9.54 -8.74 1.55
C LEU A 69 -9.11 -10.02 0.83
N GLU A 70 -9.38 -11.19 1.43
CA GLU A 70 -9.07 -12.51 0.89
C GLU A 70 -7.60 -12.65 0.46
N VAL A 71 -6.68 -12.12 1.28
CA VAL A 71 -5.23 -12.22 1.05
C VAL A 71 -4.76 -13.65 1.35
N THR A 72 -4.54 -14.41 0.29
CA THR A 72 -4.12 -15.83 0.36
C THR A 72 -2.67 -16.05 -0.05
N LYS A 73 -2.05 -15.06 -0.71
CA LYS A 73 -0.66 -15.16 -1.20
C LYS A 73 0.14 -13.90 -0.90
N LEU A 74 1.36 -14.11 -0.40
CA LEU A 74 2.30 -13.04 -0.06
C LEU A 74 3.47 -12.98 -1.08
N PRO A 75 4.10 -11.81 -1.25
CA PRO A 75 3.66 -10.50 -0.77
C PRO A 75 2.38 -10.05 -1.49
N ALA A 76 1.54 -9.30 -0.78
CA ALA A 76 0.34 -8.69 -1.33
C ALA A 76 0.29 -7.20 -0.98
N ILE A 77 -0.38 -6.43 -1.83
CA ILE A 77 -0.73 -5.05 -1.55
C ILE A 77 -2.20 -4.83 -1.88
N ALA A 78 -2.89 -4.00 -1.09
CA ALA A 78 -4.19 -3.46 -1.43
C ALA A 78 -4.08 -1.95 -1.60
N VAL A 79 -4.53 -1.44 -2.74
CA VAL A 79 -4.59 -0.01 -3.03
C VAL A 79 -6.02 0.48 -2.83
N ILE A 80 -6.22 1.33 -1.83
CA ILE A 80 -7.52 1.79 -1.35
C ILE A 80 -7.74 3.24 -1.79
N HIS A 81 -8.69 3.43 -2.71
CA HIS A 81 -9.11 4.75 -3.19
C HIS A 81 -10.26 5.33 -2.36
N SER A 82 -11.18 4.48 -1.91
CA SER A 82 -12.29 4.76 -0.99
C SER A 82 -12.74 3.46 -0.32
N ALA A 83 -13.66 3.54 0.64
CA ALA A 83 -14.18 2.35 1.34
C ALA A 83 -14.78 1.29 0.40
N ASP A 84 -15.33 1.72 -0.74
CA ASP A 84 -15.97 0.88 -1.75
C ASP A 84 -15.10 0.64 -3.01
N ARG A 85 -13.96 1.32 -3.13
CA ARG A 85 -13.07 1.21 -4.29
C ARG A 85 -11.65 0.89 -3.84
N TYR A 86 -11.29 -0.38 -4.00
CA TYR A 86 -9.94 -0.86 -3.78
C TYR A 86 -9.55 -1.92 -4.79
N THR A 87 -8.26 -2.21 -4.89
CA THR A 87 -7.73 -3.29 -5.72
C THR A 87 -6.65 -4.03 -4.97
N VAL A 88 -6.74 -5.36 -4.94
CA VAL A 88 -5.79 -6.23 -4.24
C VAL A 88 -4.91 -6.93 -5.26
N TYR A 89 -3.60 -6.80 -5.09
CA TYR A 89 -2.59 -7.51 -5.85
C TYR A 89 -1.88 -8.48 -4.92
N GLN A 90 -1.78 -9.75 -5.33
CA GLN A 90 -1.20 -10.81 -4.50
C GLN A 90 -0.12 -11.57 -5.27
N GLN A 91 0.73 -12.29 -4.53
CA GLN A 91 1.84 -13.06 -5.11
C GLN A 91 2.80 -12.18 -5.92
N LEU A 92 3.06 -10.96 -5.45
CA LEU A 92 3.87 -9.96 -6.16
C LEU A 92 5.31 -10.45 -6.32
N ARG A 93 5.86 -10.29 -7.51
CA ARG A 93 7.24 -10.63 -7.87
C ARG A 93 7.83 -9.55 -8.75
N ASP A 94 9.16 -9.51 -8.82
CA ASP A 94 9.89 -8.66 -9.76
C ASP A 94 9.31 -7.23 -9.77
N ASP A 95 8.86 -6.73 -10.92
CA ASP A 95 8.32 -5.38 -11.11
C ASP A 95 6.80 -5.23 -10.89
N ASP A 96 6.13 -6.23 -10.30
CA ASP A 96 4.68 -6.19 -10.07
C ASP A 96 4.27 -5.03 -9.14
N VAL A 97 5.09 -4.72 -8.13
CA VAL A 97 4.86 -3.57 -7.23
C VAL A 97 4.88 -2.27 -8.01
N ASP A 98 5.90 -2.06 -8.86
CA ASP A 98 6.04 -0.87 -9.69
C ASP A 98 4.84 -0.70 -10.62
N LYS A 99 4.40 -1.80 -11.26
CA LYS A 99 3.22 -1.81 -12.15
C LYS A 99 1.93 -1.47 -11.42
N ALA A 100 1.71 -2.06 -10.24
CA ALA A 100 0.51 -1.81 -9.45
C ALA A 100 0.45 -0.34 -8.99
N ILE A 101 1.56 0.20 -8.49
CA ILE A 101 1.63 1.61 -8.07
C ILE A 101 1.48 2.55 -9.27
N ALA A 102 2.10 2.27 -10.41
CA ALA A 102 1.97 3.10 -11.60
C ALA A 102 0.53 3.10 -12.18
N SER A 103 -0.22 2.00 -12.01
CA SER A 103 -1.63 1.88 -12.43
C SER A 103 -2.56 2.68 -11.52
N GLU A 104 -2.32 2.60 -10.21
CA GLU A 104 -3.29 3.07 -9.21
C GLU A 104 -2.95 4.42 -8.58
N CYS A 105 -1.67 4.81 -8.55
CA CYS A 105 -1.22 6.00 -7.84
C CYS A 105 -0.76 7.07 -8.82
N GLN A 106 -1.15 8.32 -8.57
CA GLN A 106 -0.71 9.42 -9.44
C GLN A 106 0.79 9.69 -9.24
N PRO A 107 1.57 9.89 -10.31
CA PRO A 107 2.96 10.30 -10.19
C PRO A 107 3.04 11.69 -9.57
N ARG A 108 4.06 11.90 -8.74
CA ARG A 108 4.47 13.22 -8.26
C ARG A 108 5.12 13.95 -9.43
N PHE A 109 4.66 15.16 -9.72
CA PHE A 109 5.42 16.07 -10.56
C PHE A 109 6.63 16.55 -9.77
N VAL A 110 7.73 15.80 -9.84
CA VAL A 110 9.03 16.29 -9.40
C VAL A 110 9.46 17.28 -10.49
N LEU A 111 9.15 18.56 -10.29
CA LEU A 111 9.86 19.61 -11.02
C LEU A 111 11.32 19.47 -10.57
N ASP A 112 12.16 18.90 -11.42
CA ASP A 112 13.62 19.01 -11.34
C ASP A 112 13.95 20.51 -11.31
N ALA A 113 14.00 21.08 -10.11
CA ALA A 113 14.41 22.45 -9.86
C ALA A 113 15.95 22.50 -9.70
N ASP A 114 16.65 21.87 -10.64
CA ASP A 114 18.09 21.99 -10.84
C ASP A 114 18.32 22.37 -12.32
N PHE A 115 18.06 23.64 -12.63
CA PHE A 115 18.53 24.35 -13.83
C PHE A 115 19.35 25.57 -13.39
#